data_AF-A0A1K1XPY8-F1
#
_entry.id   AF-A0A1K1XPY8-F1
#
_cell.length_a   1.000
_cell.length_b   1.000
_cell.length_c   1.000
_cell.angle_alpha   90.00
_cell.angle_beta   90.00
_cell.angle_gamma   90.00
#
_symmetry.space_group_name_H-M   'P 1'
#
loop_
_entity.id
_entity.type
_entity.pdbx_description
1 polymer ?
#
loop_
_entity_poly.entity_id
_entity_poly.type
_entity_poly.pdbx_seq_one_letter_code
_entity_poly.pdbx_strand_id
1 'polypeptide(L)'
;MFHKTPFKYSECLTDKALSKLPERLKVSGSDPEILLILRLLSGALKVEHIGSSKTFFQKENYFSSSLKGYGHRWGELLPQLIAENYGPENLADYIEGHKLKNKTFYKNILSELSYYFYYQNKNIHSSSFVYLYRALEHVSYAFPMIYASKTDDFGRTFKFLKELMNGDKNAGELGFFKSFIKTVYSDDAIYESSVDFPMLLNTESEQKVVFNLLKDLCSGDMIADSTDSPRLLSIKYIEVGSFIITIRNRFFHYMNGGAKNIETSKINDIDNLFYVVNKKCLYWLATIFLAVISHSALEFESIKPRS
;
A
#
# COMPACT_ATOMS: atom_id res chain seq x y z
N MET A 1 -8.57 -30.64 -2.51
CA MET A 1 -8.50 -29.95 -3.83
C MET A 1 -7.71 -28.66 -3.63
N PHE A 2 -6.41 -28.65 -3.95
CA PHE A 2 -5.56 -27.46 -3.76
C PHE A 2 -6.06 -26.32 -4.65
N HIS A 3 -6.62 -25.27 -4.07
CA HIS A 3 -7.00 -24.08 -4.81
C HIS A 3 -5.73 -23.44 -5.38
N LYS A 4 -5.54 -23.60 -6.69
CA LYS A 4 -4.49 -22.95 -7.46
C LYS A 4 -4.70 -21.44 -7.34
N THR A 5 -3.69 -20.69 -6.93
CA THR A 5 -3.77 -19.22 -6.87
C THR A 5 -4.09 -18.68 -8.28
N PRO A 6 -4.92 -17.64 -8.43
CA PRO A 6 -5.35 -17.15 -9.75
C PRO A 6 -4.22 -16.47 -10.53
N PHE A 7 -3.07 -16.26 -9.90
CA PHE A 7 -1.90 -15.62 -10.47
C PHE A 7 -0.66 -16.51 -10.37
N LYS A 8 0.21 -16.39 -11.38
CA LYS A 8 1.61 -16.83 -11.34
C LYS A 8 2.53 -15.62 -11.33
N TYR A 9 3.65 -15.78 -10.67
CA TYR A 9 4.68 -14.75 -10.51
C TYR A 9 5.98 -15.26 -11.12
N SER A 10 6.69 -14.38 -11.80
CA SER A 10 7.96 -14.70 -12.44
C SER A 10 8.90 -13.50 -12.42
N GLU A 11 10.18 -13.79 -12.60
CA GLU A 11 11.22 -12.79 -12.57
C GLU A 11 11.08 -11.75 -13.69
N CYS A 12 11.44 -10.50 -13.40
CA CYS A 12 11.52 -9.44 -14.39
C CYS A 12 12.75 -8.54 -14.26
N LEU A 13 13.59 -8.76 -13.24
CA LEU A 13 14.91 -8.13 -13.16
C LEU A 13 15.84 -8.69 -14.24
N THR A 14 16.85 -7.89 -14.61
CA THR A 14 17.85 -8.30 -15.59
C THR A 14 18.86 -9.27 -14.98
N ASP A 15 19.52 -10.09 -15.80
CA ASP A 15 20.55 -11.03 -15.34
C ASP A 15 21.66 -10.36 -14.52
N LYS A 16 22.04 -9.14 -14.90
CA LYS A 16 23.01 -8.31 -14.17
C LYS A 16 22.55 -7.94 -12.75
N ALA A 17 21.25 -7.76 -12.55
CA ALA A 17 20.68 -7.49 -11.24
C ALA A 17 20.56 -8.79 -10.43
N LEU A 18 20.17 -9.88 -11.09
CA LEU A 18 20.02 -11.20 -10.47
C LEU A 18 21.35 -11.79 -10.02
N SER A 19 22.45 -11.55 -10.73
CA SER A 19 23.77 -12.04 -10.33
C SER A 19 24.27 -11.45 -9.01
N LYS A 20 23.71 -10.31 -8.59
CA LYS A 20 24.03 -9.63 -7.32
C LYS A 20 23.03 -9.92 -6.20
N LEU A 21 21.95 -10.64 -6.50
CA LEU A 21 20.91 -10.96 -5.53
C LEU A 21 21.16 -12.34 -4.91
N PRO A 22 20.97 -12.49 -3.59
CA PRO A 22 20.90 -13.80 -2.96
C PRO A 22 19.82 -14.66 -3.63
N GLU A 23 20.06 -15.97 -3.79
CA GLU A 23 19.10 -16.89 -4.43
C GLU A 23 17.71 -16.83 -3.79
N ARG A 24 17.66 -16.65 -2.47
CA ARG A 24 16.42 -16.54 -1.68
C ARG A 24 15.57 -15.31 -2.01
N LEU A 25 16.13 -14.32 -2.71
CA LEU A 25 15.40 -13.13 -3.18
C LEU A 25 15.04 -13.20 -4.68
N LYS A 26 15.40 -14.27 -5.38
CA LYS A 26 15.05 -14.48 -6.79
C LYS A 26 13.69 -15.16 -6.88
N VAL A 27 12.87 -14.73 -7.84
CA VAL A 27 11.51 -15.24 -7.99
C VAL A 27 11.51 -16.48 -8.87
N SER A 28 11.06 -17.61 -8.32
CA SER A 28 11.02 -18.93 -8.97
C SER A 28 9.60 -19.50 -9.15
N GLY A 29 8.58 -18.88 -8.54
CA GLY A 29 7.17 -19.25 -8.67
C GLY A 29 6.56 -19.98 -7.45
N SER A 30 7.37 -20.36 -6.46
CA SER A 30 6.92 -20.92 -5.16
C SER A 30 7.49 -20.11 -3.99
N ASP A 31 7.67 -18.82 -4.21
CA ASP A 31 8.39 -17.94 -3.28
C ASP A 31 7.48 -17.47 -2.13
N PRO A 32 8.04 -17.05 -0.98
CA PRO A 32 7.27 -16.54 0.14
C PRO A 32 6.39 -15.33 -0.25
N GLU A 33 5.16 -15.28 0.25
CA GLU A 33 4.21 -14.23 -0.13
C GLU A 33 4.71 -12.82 0.22
N ILE A 34 5.47 -12.66 1.32
CA ILE A 34 6.10 -11.39 1.69
C ILE A 34 7.09 -10.92 0.62
N LEU A 35 7.92 -11.82 0.09
CA LEU A 35 8.86 -11.50 -1.00
C LEU A 35 8.08 -11.04 -2.24
N LEU A 36 7.03 -11.77 -2.61
CA LEU A 36 6.22 -11.44 -3.77
C LEU A 36 5.53 -10.08 -3.61
N ILE A 37 5.01 -9.75 -2.42
CA ILE A 37 4.44 -8.43 -2.13
C ILE A 37 5.52 -7.34 -2.25
N LEU A 38 6.71 -7.55 -1.67
CA LEU A 38 7.82 -6.60 -1.78
C LEU A 38 8.20 -6.37 -3.25
N ARG A 39 8.37 -7.43 -4.04
CA ARG A 39 8.65 -7.35 -5.49
C ARG A 39 7.55 -6.63 -6.25
N LEU A 40 6.29 -6.92 -5.94
CA LEU A 40 5.11 -6.35 -6.59
C LEU A 40 4.90 -4.88 -6.25
N LEU A 41 5.23 -4.43 -5.04
CA LEU A 41 5.12 -3.01 -4.67
C LEU A 41 6.33 -2.19 -5.14
N SER A 42 7.49 -2.82 -5.34
CA SER A 42 8.74 -2.12 -5.70
C SER A 42 9.06 -2.05 -7.18
N GLY A 43 8.23 -2.59 -8.09
CA GLY A 43 8.51 -2.50 -9.53
C GLY A 43 9.31 -3.67 -10.10
N ALA A 44 9.28 -4.85 -9.48
CA ALA A 44 10.20 -5.95 -9.78
C ALA A 44 9.53 -7.31 -9.96
N LEU A 45 8.31 -7.34 -10.52
CA LEU A 45 7.59 -8.58 -10.77
C LEU A 45 6.89 -8.64 -12.14
N LYS A 46 6.95 -9.80 -12.78
CA LYS A 46 6.08 -10.17 -13.90
C LYS A 46 4.94 -11.05 -13.38
N VAL A 47 3.72 -10.70 -13.75
CA VAL A 47 2.50 -11.35 -13.23
C VAL A 47 1.66 -11.88 -14.39
N GLU A 48 1.17 -13.10 -14.26
CA GLU A 48 0.25 -13.76 -15.20
C GLU A 48 -1.06 -14.09 -14.49
N HIS A 49 -2.19 -13.59 -14.98
CA HIS A 49 -3.51 -14.00 -14.52
C HIS A 49 -3.95 -15.28 -15.27
N ILE A 50 -3.93 -16.41 -14.57
CA ILE A 50 -4.07 -17.76 -15.14
C ILE A 50 -5.39 -17.90 -15.92
N GLY A 51 -6.50 -17.40 -15.37
CA GLY A 51 -7.82 -17.56 -16.00
C GLY A 51 -7.98 -16.82 -17.33
N SER A 52 -7.17 -15.77 -17.57
CA SER A 52 -7.22 -14.99 -18.81
C SER A 52 -5.99 -15.12 -19.69
N SER A 53 -4.95 -15.81 -19.21
CA SER A 53 -3.59 -15.87 -19.78
C SER A 53 -2.94 -14.50 -20.05
N LYS A 54 -3.49 -13.41 -19.49
CA LYS A 54 -2.93 -12.07 -19.63
C LYS A 54 -1.75 -11.90 -18.70
N THR A 55 -0.68 -11.36 -19.25
CA THR A 55 0.57 -11.08 -18.54
C THR A 55 0.83 -9.59 -18.52
N PHE A 56 1.35 -9.08 -17.41
CA PHE A 56 1.81 -7.70 -17.30
C PHE A 56 3.11 -7.61 -16.49
N PHE A 57 3.83 -6.52 -16.70
CA PHE A 57 5.04 -6.19 -15.94
C PHE A 57 4.71 -5.08 -14.95
N GLN A 58 4.91 -5.35 -13.67
CA GLN A 58 4.81 -4.34 -12.64
C GLN A 58 6.21 -3.72 -12.50
N LYS A 59 6.35 -2.45 -12.91
CA LYS A 59 7.63 -1.70 -12.97
C LYS A 59 7.67 -0.44 -12.11
N GLU A 60 6.53 -0.08 -11.52
CA GLU A 60 6.38 1.13 -10.70
C GLU A 60 6.78 0.84 -9.25
N ASN A 61 7.53 1.73 -8.61
CA ASN A 61 7.92 1.58 -7.21
C ASN A 61 7.00 2.40 -6.29
N TYR A 62 6.05 1.73 -5.66
CA TYR A 62 5.11 2.31 -4.71
C TYR A 62 5.74 2.62 -3.34
N PHE A 63 7.03 2.36 -3.12
CA PHE A 63 7.76 2.91 -1.98
C PHE A 63 8.37 4.30 -2.28
N SER A 64 8.20 4.84 -3.49
CA SER A 64 8.64 6.18 -3.88
C SER A 64 7.46 7.02 -4.38
N SER A 65 7.37 8.28 -3.95
CA SER A 65 6.32 9.21 -4.39
C SER A 65 6.34 9.46 -5.91
N SER A 66 7.52 9.31 -6.53
CA SER A 66 7.75 9.42 -7.98
C SER A 66 7.32 8.18 -8.77
N LEU A 67 7.05 7.06 -8.10
CA LEU A 67 6.76 5.74 -8.68
C LEU A 67 7.88 5.17 -9.57
N LYS A 68 9.07 5.78 -9.58
CA LYS A 68 10.20 5.35 -10.42
C LYS A 68 10.80 4.04 -9.90
N GLY A 69 10.76 3.00 -10.73
CA GLY A 69 11.33 1.68 -10.45
C GLY A 69 12.85 1.71 -10.18
N TYR A 70 13.33 0.80 -9.34
CA TYR A 70 14.76 0.67 -9.04
C TYR A 70 15.57 -0.02 -10.14
N GLY A 71 14.91 -0.81 -11.00
CA GLY A 71 15.57 -1.56 -12.07
C GLY A 71 16.72 -2.41 -11.54
N HIS A 72 17.92 -2.22 -12.10
CA HIS A 72 19.10 -3.03 -11.74
C HIS A 72 19.64 -2.79 -10.32
N ARG A 73 19.21 -1.72 -9.64
CA ARG A 73 19.62 -1.38 -8.27
C ARG A 73 18.64 -1.88 -7.21
N TRP A 74 17.66 -2.71 -7.59
CA TRP A 74 16.63 -3.18 -6.66
C TRP A 74 17.20 -3.82 -5.39
N GLY A 75 18.20 -4.70 -5.53
CA GLY A 75 18.81 -5.40 -4.40
C GLY A 75 19.68 -4.52 -3.48
N GLU A 76 20.03 -3.33 -3.94
CA GLU A 76 20.77 -2.33 -3.17
C GLU A 76 19.80 -1.37 -2.47
N LEU A 77 18.87 -0.80 -3.24
CA LEU A 77 18.02 0.31 -2.78
C LEU A 77 16.82 -0.15 -1.96
N LEU A 78 16.23 -1.31 -2.24
CA LEU A 78 15.07 -1.77 -1.45
C LEU A 78 15.46 -2.08 0.01
N PRO A 79 16.53 -2.86 0.28
CA PRO A 79 16.94 -3.12 1.66
C PRO A 79 17.26 -1.84 2.45
N GLN A 80 17.86 -0.84 1.80
CA GLN A 80 18.20 0.45 2.42
C GLN A 80 16.98 1.26 2.90
N LEU A 81 15.77 0.93 2.44
CA LEU A 81 14.55 1.53 2.97
C LEU A 81 14.22 1.05 4.39
N ILE A 82 14.78 -0.08 4.83
CA ILE A 82 14.59 -0.62 6.19
C ILE A 82 15.53 0.08 7.16
N ALA A 83 16.82 0.16 6.81
CA ALA A 83 17.83 0.95 7.52
C ALA A 83 19.05 1.17 6.62
N GLU A 84 19.85 2.21 6.92
CA GLU A 84 21.01 2.63 6.11
C GLU A 84 22.01 1.49 5.81
N ASN A 85 22.27 0.64 6.81
CA ASN A 85 23.20 -0.50 6.70
C ASN A 85 22.50 -1.84 6.46
N TYR A 86 21.22 -1.84 6.07
CA TYR A 86 20.46 -3.07 5.84
C TYR A 86 20.71 -3.58 4.42
N GLY A 87 21.33 -4.75 4.29
CA GLY A 87 21.75 -5.32 3.01
C GLY A 87 20.80 -6.37 2.44
N PRO A 88 21.05 -6.84 1.20
CA PRO A 88 20.25 -7.88 0.57
C PRO A 88 20.27 -9.21 1.33
N GLU A 89 21.38 -9.58 1.98
CA GLU A 89 21.43 -10.80 2.80
C GLU A 89 20.59 -10.69 4.08
N ASN A 90 20.58 -9.53 4.75
CA ASN A 90 19.69 -9.31 5.91
C ASN A 90 18.22 -9.45 5.48
N LEU A 91 17.86 -8.89 4.31
CA LEU A 91 16.51 -9.05 3.76
C LEU A 91 16.19 -10.51 3.44
N ALA A 92 17.14 -11.26 2.85
CA ALA A 92 16.98 -12.67 2.53
C ALA A 92 16.74 -13.52 3.78
N ASP A 93 17.53 -13.31 4.83
CA ASP A 93 17.39 -13.99 6.10
C ASP A 93 16.05 -13.68 6.79
N TYR A 94 15.65 -12.40 6.78
CA TYR A 94 14.37 -11.97 7.33
C TYR A 94 13.19 -12.68 6.64
N ILE A 95 13.18 -12.67 5.31
CA ILE A 95 12.12 -13.31 4.51
C ILE A 95 12.07 -14.82 4.78
N GLU A 96 13.23 -15.48 4.81
CA GLU A 96 13.32 -16.91 5.07
C GLU A 96 12.79 -17.27 6.48
N GLY A 97 13.17 -16.48 7.50
CA GLY A 97 12.70 -16.63 8.87
C GLY A 97 11.21 -16.32 9.08
N HIS A 98 10.58 -15.62 8.13
CA HIS A 98 9.19 -15.19 8.21
C HIS A 98 8.25 -15.87 7.18
N LYS A 99 8.77 -16.73 6.30
CA LYS A 99 8.00 -17.34 5.20
C LYS A 99 6.74 -18.10 5.62
N LEU A 100 6.69 -18.62 6.85
CA LEU A 100 5.53 -19.33 7.39
C LEU A 100 4.65 -18.47 8.32
N LYS A 101 5.15 -17.32 8.78
CA LYS A 101 4.45 -16.48 9.75
C LYS A 101 3.36 -15.67 9.04
N ASN A 102 2.13 -15.71 9.56
CA ASN A 102 0.97 -15.02 8.98
C ASN A 102 0.75 -15.32 7.49
N LYS A 103 1.10 -16.54 7.04
CA LYS A 103 1.07 -16.93 5.62
C LYS A 103 -0.29 -16.67 4.96
N THR A 104 -1.39 -17.05 5.62
CA THR A 104 -2.75 -16.85 5.10
C THR A 104 -3.05 -15.36 4.89
N PHE A 105 -2.63 -14.50 5.82
CA PHE A 105 -2.79 -13.06 5.70
C PHE A 105 -2.02 -12.51 4.49
N TYR A 106 -0.71 -12.80 4.38
CA TYR A 106 0.09 -12.33 3.25
C TYR A 106 -0.38 -12.91 1.91
N LYS A 107 -0.87 -14.15 1.88
CA LYS A 107 -1.50 -14.72 0.70
C LYS A 107 -2.73 -13.95 0.25
N ASN A 108 -3.58 -13.54 1.18
CA ASN A 108 -4.76 -12.74 0.87
C ASN A 108 -4.36 -11.35 0.38
N ILE A 109 -3.43 -10.67 1.06
CA ILE A 109 -2.92 -9.36 0.62
C ILE A 109 -2.31 -9.43 -0.78
N LEU A 110 -1.46 -10.43 -1.04
CA LEU A 110 -0.88 -10.65 -2.36
C LEU A 110 -1.96 -10.86 -3.43
N SER A 111 -3.03 -11.58 -3.11
CA SER A 111 -4.16 -11.76 -4.03
C SER A 111 -4.89 -10.45 -4.32
N GLU A 112 -5.22 -9.66 -3.30
CA GLU A 112 -5.88 -8.36 -3.48
C GLU A 112 -5.01 -7.41 -4.31
N LEU A 113 -3.70 -7.32 -4.02
CA LEU A 113 -2.76 -6.51 -4.80
C LEU A 113 -2.61 -6.99 -6.24
N SER A 114 -2.54 -8.30 -6.48
CA SER A 114 -2.46 -8.84 -7.84
C SER A 114 -3.69 -8.52 -8.68
N TYR A 115 -4.89 -8.57 -8.08
CA TYR A 115 -6.10 -8.11 -8.76
C TYR A 115 -6.11 -6.61 -8.98
N TYR A 116 -5.69 -5.80 -7.99
CA TYR A 116 -5.51 -4.36 -8.16
C TYR A 116 -4.67 -4.06 -9.41
N PHE A 117 -3.49 -4.69 -9.54
CA PHE A 117 -2.60 -4.47 -10.67
C PHE A 117 -3.17 -5.03 -11.98
N TYR A 118 -3.84 -6.17 -11.94
CA TYR A 118 -4.48 -6.74 -13.12
C TYR A 118 -5.53 -5.80 -13.72
N TYR A 119 -6.42 -5.23 -12.90
CA TYR A 119 -7.42 -4.29 -13.36
C TYR A 119 -6.82 -2.91 -13.72
N GLN A 120 -5.79 -2.48 -13.00
CA GLN A 120 -5.04 -1.26 -13.33
C GLN A 120 -4.41 -1.35 -14.73
N ASN A 121 -3.80 -2.51 -15.08
CA ASN A 121 -3.21 -2.74 -16.41
C ASN A 121 -4.26 -2.89 -17.52
N LYS A 122 -5.52 -3.14 -17.17
CA LYS A 122 -6.65 -3.16 -18.12
C LYS A 122 -7.33 -1.80 -18.27
N ASN A 123 -6.82 -0.76 -17.60
CA ASN A 123 -7.44 0.57 -17.51
C ASN A 123 -8.87 0.53 -16.93
N ILE A 124 -9.16 -0.43 -16.03
CA ILE A 124 -10.42 -0.51 -15.29
C ILE A 124 -10.12 -0.07 -13.85
N HIS A 125 -9.93 1.23 -13.68
CA HIS A 125 -9.45 1.85 -12.44
C HIS A 125 -10.45 1.75 -11.29
N SER A 126 -11.75 1.83 -11.58
CA SER A 126 -12.85 1.61 -10.63
C SER A 126 -12.78 0.22 -9.98
N SER A 127 -12.59 -0.83 -10.79
CA SER A 127 -12.41 -2.20 -10.27
C SER A 127 -11.09 -2.33 -9.51
N SER A 128 -10.02 -1.71 -10.00
CA SER A 128 -8.73 -1.68 -9.30
C SER A 128 -8.88 -1.06 -7.89
N PHE A 129 -9.62 0.04 -7.76
CA PHE A 129 -9.90 0.68 -6.47
C PHE A 129 -10.61 -0.26 -5.47
N VAL A 130 -11.55 -1.10 -5.93
CA VAL A 130 -12.22 -2.08 -5.07
C VAL A 130 -11.21 -3.02 -4.40
N TYR A 131 -10.23 -3.52 -5.15
CA TYR A 131 -9.18 -4.39 -4.60
C TYR A 131 -8.18 -3.63 -3.71
N LEU A 132 -7.88 -2.37 -4.03
CA LEU A 132 -7.11 -1.51 -3.12
C LEU A 132 -7.81 -1.32 -1.78
N TYR A 133 -9.12 -1.06 -1.82
CA TYR A 133 -9.93 -0.89 -0.62
C TYR A 133 -10.00 -2.18 0.21
N ARG A 134 -10.19 -3.33 -0.43
CA ARG A 134 -10.16 -4.63 0.25
C ARG A 134 -8.81 -4.92 0.90
N ALA A 135 -7.72 -4.55 0.23
CA ALA A 135 -6.39 -4.61 0.84
C ALA A 135 -6.29 -3.69 2.07
N LEU A 136 -6.79 -2.45 1.98
CA LEU A 136 -6.87 -1.52 3.11
C LEU A 136 -7.65 -2.12 4.30
N GLU A 137 -8.82 -2.70 4.06
CA GLU A 137 -9.62 -3.35 5.10
C GLU A 137 -8.85 -4.48 5.79
N HIS A 138 -8.24 -5.39 5.01
CA HIS A 138 -7.46 -6.50 5.56
C HIS A 138 -6.29 -6.01 6.43
N VAL A 139 -5.61 -4.93 6.03
CA VAL A 139 -4.46 -4.43 6.81
C VAL A 139 -4.87 -3.58 8.01
N SER A 140 -6.07 -3.00 8.00
CA SER A 140 -6.51 -2.03 9.01
C SER A 140 -6.47 -2.61 10.43
N TYR A 141 -6.83 -3.88 10.57
CA TYR A 141 -6.68 -4.61 11.84
C TYR A 141 -5.35 -5.35 11.96
N ALA A 142 -4.87 -5.95 10.86
CA ALA A 142 -3.72 -6.86 10.92
C ALA A 142 -2.38 -6.14 11.14
N PHE A 143 -2.15 -4.98 10.53
CA PHE A 143 -0.88 -4.26 10.65
C PHE A 143 -0.57 -3.79 12.06
N PRO A 144 -1.50 -3.13 12.78
CA PRO A 144 -1.24 -2.76 14.17
C PRO A 144 -0.93 -3.97 15.06
N MET A 145 -1.62 -5.10 14.84
CA MET A 145 -1.39 -6.34 15.59
C MET A 145 -0.05 -7.00 15.25
N ILE A 146 0.32 -7.04 13.97
CA ILE A 146 1.64 -7.52 13.54
C ILE A 146 2.72 -6.65 14.18
N TYR A 147 2.57 -5.33 14.14
CA TYR A 147 3.51 -4.39 14.75
C TYR A 147 3.66 -4.64 16.25
N ALA A 148 2.54 -4.68 16.99
CA ALA A 148 2.53 -4.92 18.43
C ALA A 148 3.15 -6.28 18.81
N SER A 149 2.97 -7.32 17.98
CA SER A 149 3.52 -8.66 18.23
C SER A 149 5.05 -8.76 18.14
N LYS A 150 5.71 -7.71 17.63
CA LYS A 150 7.17 -7.65 17.48
C LYS A 150 7.85 -6.85 18.58
N THR A 151 7.07 -6.22 19.45
CA THR A 151 7.60 -5.53 20.62
C THR A 151 7.89 -6.54 21.74
N ASP A 152 9.14 -6.63 22.18
CA ASP A 152 9.60 -7.61 23.17
C ASP A 152 9.17 -7.33 24.63
N ASP A 153 8.54 -6.19 24.89
CA ASP A 153 8.12 -5.74 26.23
C ASP A 153 6.59 -5.71 26.34
N PHE A 154 6.03 -6.65 27.13
CA PHE A 154 4.58 -6.74 27.35
C PHE A 154 3.95 -5.45 27.90
N GLY A 155 4.68 -4.70 28.73
CA GLY A 155 4.23 -3.41 29.25
C GLY A 155 4.12 -2.37 28.15
N ARG A 156 5.11 -2.33 27.24
CA ARG A 156 5.07 -1.47 26.04
C ARG A 156 3.98 -1.90 25.08
N THR A 157 3.83 -3.20 24.81
CA THR A 157 2.77 -3.74 23.95
C THR A 157 1.39 -3.39 24.48
N PHE A 158 1.17 -3.53 25.80
CA PHE A 158 -0.08 -3.14 26.44
C PHE A 158 -0.32 -1.63 26.33
N LYS A 159 0.69 -0.80 26.61
CA LYS A 159 0.58 0.66 26.51
C LYS A 159 0.24 1.09 25.08
N PHE A 160 0.93 0.52 24.09
CA PHE A 160 0.70 0.77 22.67
C PHE A 160 -0.73 0.39 22.28
N LEU A 161 -1.17 -0.84 22.55
CA LEU A 161 -2.54 -1.27 22.24
C LEU A 161 -3.59 -0.41 22.94
N LYS A 162 -3.34 -0.01 24.19
CA LYS A 162 -4.22 0.89 24.94
C LYS A 162 -4.31 2.26 24.27
N GLU A 163 -3.20 2.82 23.79
CA GLU A 163 -3.18 4.08 23.02
C GLU A 163 -3.99 3.95 21.73
N LEU A 164 -3.86 2.84 21.01
CA LEU A 164 -4.64 2.59 19.80
C LEU A 164 -6.15 2.48 20.07
N MET A 165 -6.53 1.81 21.16
CA MET A 165 -7.92 1.59 21.56
C MET A 165 -8.57 2.80 22.25
N ASN A 166 -7.78 3.77 22.72
CA ASN A 166 -8.28 5.02 23.30
C ASN A 166 -8.82 6.01 22.24
N GLY A 167 -8.71 5.68 20.95
CA GLY A 167 -9.32 6.43 19.86
C GLY A 167 -10.86 6.39 19.88
N ASP A 168 -11.48 6.91 18.82
CA ASP A 168 -12.94 6.96 18.69
C ASP A 168 -13.54 5.54 18.74
N LYS A 169 -14.16 5.19 19.87
CA LYS A 169 -14.71 3.86 20.15
C LYS A 169 -15.78 3.42 19.15
N ASN A 170 -16.37 4.37 18.41
CA ASN A 170 -17.38 4.10 17.40
C ASN A 170 -16.79 3.83 16.01
N ALA A 171 -15.50 4.05 15.80
CA ALA A 171 -14.87 3.94 14.49
C ALA A 171 -14.37 2.52 14.15
N GLY A 172 -14.49 1.56 15.07
CA GLY A 172 -14.15 0.14 14.85
C GLY A 172 -12.71 -0.06 14.39
N GLU A 173 -12.49 -1.01 13.47
CA GLU A 173 -11.17 -1.36 12.91
C GLU A 173 -10.49 -0.18 12.19
N LEU A 174 -11.27 0.72 11.57
CA LEU A 174 -10.72 1.86 10.83
C LEU A 174 -10.23 2.96 11.77
N GLY A 175 -10.94 3.18 12.89
CA GLY A 175 -10.46 4.05 13.97
C GLY A 175 -9.17 3.54 14.58
N PHE A 176 -9.09 2.23 14.82
CA PHE A 176 -7.90 1.55 15.30
C PHE A 176 -6.70 1.75 14.34
N PHE A 177 -6.92 1.57 13.04
CA PHE A 177 -5.88 1.81 12.03
C PHE A 177 -5.45 3.27 11.96
N LYS A 178 -6.38 4.23 12.05
CA LYS A 178 -6.05 5.66 12.05
C LYS A 178 -5.17 6.04 13.25
N SER A 179 -5.50 5.54 14.45
CA SER A 179 -4.65 5.70 15.64
C SER A 179 -3.27 5.10 15.42
N PHE A 180 -3.19 3.92 14.82
CA PHE A 180 -1.94 3.23 14.53
C PHE A 180 -1.00 4.07 13.66
N ILE A 181 -1.51 4.65 12.56
CA ILE A 181 -0.72 5.51 11.68
C ILE A 181 -0.20 6.73 12.45
N LYS A 182 -1.06 7.37 13.27
CA LYS A 182 -0.63 8.52 14.07
C LYS A 182 0.45 8.16 15.07
N THR A 183 0.37 7.00 15.71
CA THR A 183 1.36 6.54 16.69
C THR A 183 2.68 6.14 16.04
N VAL A 184 2.64 5.41 14.92
CA VAL A 184 3.87 4.93 14.25
C VAL A 184 4.69 6.08 13.65
N TYR A 185 4.02 7.12 13.16
CA TYR A 185 4.69 8.22 12.49
C TYR A 185 4.85 9.47 13.36
N SER A 186 4.44 9.48 14.63
CA SER A 186 4.43 10.72 15.45
C SER A 186 5.76 11.48 15.50
N ASP A 187 6.87 10.76 15.42
CA ASP A 187 8.23 11.32 15.45
C ASP A 187 8.91 11.35 14.06
N ASP A 188 8.19 10.96 13.01
CA ASP A 188 8.67 10.92 11.62
C ASP A 188 8.21 12.19 10.87
N ALA A 189 9.09 12.76 10.06
CA ALA A 189 8.79 13.93 9.22
C ALA A 189 7.61 13.68 8.26
N ILE A 190 7.28 12.42 7.95
CA ILE A 190 6.14 12.05 7.12
C ILE A 190 4.80 12.39 7.79
N TYR A 191 4.73 12.53 9.12
CA TYR A 191 3.50 12.85 9.85
C TYR A 191 2.89 14.18 9.41
N GLU A 192 3.74 15.21 9.30
CA GLU A 192 3.36 16.56 8.87
C GLU A 192 3.37 16.73 7.34
N SER A 193 3.68 15.66 6.61
CA SER A 193 3.73 15.68 5.14
C SER A 193 2.35 15.50 4.50
N SER A 194 2.31 15.58 3.17
CA SER A 194 1.11 15.33 2.37
C SER A 194 1.37 14.30 1.27
N VAL A 195 0.29 13.65 0.82
CA VAL A 195 0.27 12.88 -0.41
C VAL A 195 -0.39 13.71 -1.51
N ASP A 196 0.34 13.82 -2.62
CA ASP A 196 -0.03 14.64 -3.76
C ASP A 196 -0.79 13.82 -4.82
N PHE A 197 -2.00 14.28 -5.14
CA PHE A 197 -2.88 13.74 -6.17
C PHE A 197 -2.90 14.70 -7.36
N PRO A 198 -2.03 14.51 -8.37
CA PRO A 198 -2.01 15.36 -9.55
C PRO A 198 -3.18 15.02 -10.49
N MET A 199 -3.87 16.05 -10.97
CA MET A 199 -4.99 15.92 -11.91
C MET A 199 -4.47 15.77 -13.34
N LEU A 200 -3.93 14.59 -13.67
CA LEU A 200 -3.33 14.28 -14.98
C LEU A 200 -4.37 13.89 -16.04
N LEU A 201 -5.44 14.69 -16.19
CA LEU A 201 -6.50 14.46 -17.18
C LEU A 201 -6.29 15.33 -18.43
N ASN A 202 -6.91 14.94 -19.55
CA ASN A 202 -6.65 15.51 -20.87
C ASN A 202 -7.05 16.98 -20.98
N THR A 203 -8.12 17.40 -20.30
CA THR A 203 -8.65 18.76 -20.38
C THR A 203 -8.69 19.43 -19.01
N GLU A 204 -8.48 20.75 -18.96
CA GLU A 204 -8.60 21.53 -17.72
C GLU A 204 -10.02 21.45 -17.13
N SER A 205 -11.04 21.32 -17.97
CA SER A 205 -12.44 21.12 -17.53
C SER A 205 -12.60 19.83 -16.72
N GLU A 206 -12.09 18.70 -17.24
CA GLU A 206 -12.12 17.42 -16.54
C GLU A 206 -11.32 17.48 -15.23
N GLN A 207 -10.15 18.14 -15.25
CA GLN A 207 -9.35 18.34 -14.05
C GLN A 207 -10.12 19.11 -12.98
N LYS A 208 -10.80 20.21 -13.35
CA LYS A 208 -11.65 20.98 -12.41
C LYS A 208 -12.77 20.14 -11.83
N VAL A 209 -13.45 19.34 -12.66
CA VAL A 209 -14.55 18.47 -12.21
C VAL A 209 -14.04 17.44 -11.19
N VAL A 210 -12.98 16.70 -11.54
CA VAL A 210 -12.43 15.66 -10.65
C VAL A 210 -11.79 16.27 -9.40
N PHE A 211 -11.07 17.38 -9.53
CA PHE A 211 -10.51 18.11 -8.39
C PHE A 211 -11.59 18.53 -7.40
N ASN A 212 -12.63 19.23 -7.87
CA ASN A 212 -13.71 19.71 -7.00
C ASN A 212 -14.44 18.55 -6.34
N LEU A 213 -14.67 17.46 -7.08
CA LEU A 213 -15.29 16.27 -6.55
C LEU A 213 -14.46 15.64 -5.43
N LEU A 214 -13.15 15.44 -5.64
CA LEU A 214 -12.26 14.89 -4.61
C LEU A 214 -12.09 15.84 -3.42
N LYS A 215 -12.02 17.14 -3.67
CA LYS A 215 -11.95 18.18 -2.64
C LYS A 215 -13.20 18.17 -1.76
N ASP A 216 -14.39 18.04 -2.35
CA ASP A 216 -15.66 17.95 -1.63
C ASP A 216 -15.77 16.69 -0.72
N LEU A 217 -14.95 15.66 -0.97
CA LEU A 217 -14.85 14.48 -0.11
C LEU A 217 -13.95 14.68 1.10
N CYS A 218 -13.11 15.72 1.09
CA CYS A 218 -12.25 16.04 2.22
C CYS A 218 -13.06 16.81 3.29
N SER A 219 -12.92 16.44 4.55
CA SER A 219 -13.55 17.13 5.67
C SER A 219 -12.53 17.85 6.54
N GLY A 220 -12.94 18.95 7.19
CA GLY A 220 -12.11 19.66 8.17
C GLY A 220 -10.75 20.10 7.58
N ASP A 221 -9.68 19.68 8.25
CA ASP A 221 -8.30 20.04 7.97
C ASP A 221 -7.52 18.96 7.18
N MET A 222 -8.21 18.05 6.49
CA MET A 222 -7.57 17.00 5.66
C MET A 222 -6.70 17.55 4.53
N ILE A 223 -7.09 18.70 3.97
CA ILE A 223 -6.41 19.32 2.84
C ILE A 223 -5.12 19.98 3.34
N ALA A 224 -4.01 19.67 2.69
CA ALA A 224 -2.72 20.29 2.97
C ALA A 224 -2.54 21.60 2.17
N ASP A 225 -1.72 22.50 2.71
CA ASP A 225 -1.44 23.84 2.15
C ASP A 225 -0.80 23.79 0.75
N SER A 226 -0.18 22.67 0.38
CA SER A 226 0.41 22.42 -0.94
C SER A 226 -0.61 22.21 -2.06
N THR A 227 -1.91 22.20 -1.76
CA THR A 227 -2.98 22.07 -2.75
C THR A 227 -3.01 23.25 -3.72
N ASP A 228 -2.95 22.96 -5.03
CA ASP A 228 -3.00 23.95 -6.11
C ASP A 228 -4.16 23.63 -7.08
N SER A 229 -5.26 24.36 -6.95
CA SER A 229 -6.48 24.12 -7.72
C SER A 229 -6.35 24.62 -9.16
N PRO A 230 -6.71 23.83 -10.19
CA PRO A 230 -7.26 22.47 -10.16
C PRO A 230 -6.22 21.38 -10.46
N ARG A 231 -4.92 21.67 -10.37
CA ARG A 231 -3.85 20.79 -10.87
C ARG A 231 -3.41 19.73 -9.86
N LEU A 232 -3.52 20.04 -8.57
CA LEU A 232 -2.97 19.22 -7.50
C LEU A 232 -3.86 19.31 -6.26
N LEU A 233 -4.41 18.17 -5.83
CA LEU A 233 -5.00 18.03 -4.51
C LEU A 233 -3.97 17.39 -3.59
N SER A 234 -3.64 18.02 -2.47
CA SER A 234 -2.71 17.48 -1.48
C SER A 234 -3.46 17.18 -0.19
N ILE A 235 -3.31 15.96 0.31
CA ILE A 235 -4.00 15.48 1.51
C ILE A 235 -2.96 15.14 2.56
N LYS A 236 -3.14 15.63 3.79
CA LYS A 236 -2.25 15.31 4.92
C LYS A 236 -2.06 13.81 5.04
N TYR A 237 -0.82 13.36 5.23
CA TYR A 237 -0.46 11.95 5.17
C TYR A 237 -1.32 11.07 6.10
N ILE A 238 -1.53 11.53 7.34
CA ILE A 238 -2.34 10.83 8.35
C ILE A 238 -3.84 10.73 8.00
N GLU A 239 -4.33 11.52 7.04
CA GLU A 239 -5.73 11.58 6.63
C GLU A 239 -6.05 10.82 5.33
N VAL A 240 -5.03 10.33 4.60
CA VAL A 240 -5.24 9.60 3.34
C VAL A 240 -6.10 8.35 3.52
N GLY A 241 -5.95 7.63 4.65
CA GLY A 241 -6.82 6.49 4.97
C GLY A 241 -8.29 6.89 5.09
N SER A 242 -8.58 7.98 5.80
CA SER A 242 -9.93 8.55 5.92
C SER A 242 -10.49 9.03 4.58
N PHE A 243 -9.62 9.56 3.70
CA PHE A 243 -9.99 9.93 2.34
C PHE A 243 -10.39 8.72 1.48
N ILE A 244 -9.61 7.63 1.50
CA ILE A 244 -9.94 6.38 0.78
C ILE A 244 -11.30 5.83 1.24
N ILE A 245 -11.54 5.80 2.55
CA ILE A 245 -12.80 5.33 3.13
C ILE A 245 -13.96 6.24 2.69
N THR A 246 -13.76 7.56 2.66
CA THR A 246 -14.78 8.50 2.20
C THR A 246 -15.10 8.29 0.73
N ILE A 247 -14.11 8.12 -0.15
CA ILE A 247 -14.35 7.76 -1.55
C ILE A 247 -15.18 6.48 -1.64
N ARG A 248 -14.82 5.43 -0.89
CA ARG A 248 -15.56 4.16 -0.89
C ARG A 248 -17.02 4.38 -0.50
N ASN A 249 -17.25 5.07 0.61
CA ASN A 249 -18.59 5.32 1.15
C ASN A 249 -19.44 6.16 0.18
N ARG A 250 -18.87 7.22 -0.37
CA ARG A 250 -19.59 8.17 -1.23
C ARG A 250 -19.85 7.66 -2.64
N PHE A 251 -19.00 6.77 -3.14
CA PHE A 251 -19.16 6.18 -4.48
C PHE A 251 -19.96 4.87 -4.45
N PHE A 252 -19.60 3.92 -3.58
CA PHE A 252 -20.16 2.56 -3.62
C PHE A 252 -21.34 2.35 -2.67
N HIS A 253 -21.48 3.16 -1.61
CA HIS A 253 -22.64 3.10 -0.70
C HIS A 253 -23.59 4.26 -0.98
N TYR A 254 -24.17 4.26 -2.18
CA TYR A 254 -25.18 5.22 -2.61
C TYR A 254 -26.49 5.01 -1.82
N MET A 255 -26.54 5.47 -0.57
CA MET A 255 -27.76 5.53 0.22
C MET A 255 -28.37 6.93 0.14
N ASN A 256 -29.67 7.00 -0.15
CA ASN A 256 -30.45 8.24 -0.29
C ASN A 256 -30.70 9.00 1.04
N GLY A 257 -29.84 8.83 2.06
CA GLY A 257 -30.24 9.02 3.46
C GLY A 257 -29.49 10.07 4.30
N GLY A 258 -28.58 10.89 3.76
CA GLY A 258 -28.08 12.01 4.58
C GLY A 258 -26.81 12.77 4.21
N ALA A 259 -25.99 12.32 3.25
CA ALA A 259 -24.82 13.11 2.85
C ALA A 259 -24.46 12.99 1.36
N LYS A 260 -23.77 14.02 0.85
CA LYS A 260 -23.53 14.28 -0.58
C LYS A 260 -22.71 13.14 -1.21
N ASN A 261 -23.36 12.25 -1.95
CA ASN A 261 -22.72 11.13 -2.65
C ASN A 261 -22.05 11.60 -3.94
N ILE A 262 -21.15 10.78 -4.47
CA ILE A 262 -20.58 11.00 -5.79
C ILE A 262 -21.64 10.64 -6.82
N GLU A 263 -22.22 11.65 -7.45
CA GLU A 263 -23.19 11.48 -8.53
C GLU A 263 -22.46 11.12 -9.82
N THR A 264 -22.71 9.92 -10.34
CA THR A 264 -22.12 9.45 -11.60
C THR A 264 -22.52 10.32 -12.80
N SER A 265 -23.66 11.02 -12.73
CA SER A 265 -24.09 11.98 -13.75
C SER A 265 -23.18 13.22 -13.89
N LYS A 266 -22.32 13.49 -12.89
CA LYS A 266 -21.38 14.62 -12.89
C LYS A 266 -19.99 14.25 -13.41
N ILE A 267 -19.75 12.97 -13.71
CA ILE A 267 -18.45 12.47 -14.17
C ILE A 267 -18.63 11.87 -15.56
N ASN A 268 -17.87 12.36 -16.54
CA ASN A 268 -17.91 11.83 -17.91
C ASN A 268 -17.47 10.35 -17.95
N ASP A 269 -16.42 10.02 -17.20
CA ASP A 269 -15.90 8.66 -17.06
C ASP A 269 -15.42 8.44 -15.62
N ILE A 270 -16.01 7.46 -14.94
CA ILE A 270 -15.66 7.10 -13.57
C ILE A 270 -14.22 6.60 -13.45
N ASP A 271 -13.66 5.99 -14.51
CA ASP A 271 -12.30 5.48 -14.48
C ASP A 271 -11.28 6.64 -14.44
N ASN A 272 -11.63 7.85 -14.91
CA ASN A 272 -10.79 9.04 -14.73
C ASN A 272 -10.64 9.45 -13.26
N LEU A 273 -11.71 9.34 -12.47
CA LEU A 273 -11.66 9.60 -11.02
C LEU A 273 -10.70 8.63 -10.34
N PHE A 274 -10.86 7.34 -10.59
CA PHE A 274 -10.05 6.30 -9.96
C PHE A 274 -8.61 6.25 -10.49
N TYR A 275 -8.40 6.64 -11.75
CA TYR A 275 -7.06 6.80 -12.32
C TYR A 275 -6.20 7.77 -11.51
N VAL A 276 -6.77 8.91 -11.10
CA VAL A 276 -6.10 9.95 -10.31
C VAL A 276 -5.72 9.44 -8.92
N VAL A 277 -6.59 8.68 -8.25
CA VAL A 277 -6.40 8.31 -6.84
C VAL A 277 -5.63 7.01 -6.63
N ASN A 278 -5.85 5.99 -7.47
CA ASN A 278 -5.41 4.61 -7.20
C ASN A 278 -3.93 4.50 -6.86
N LYS A 279 -3.07 5.09 -7.71
CA LYS A 279 -1.62 4.93 -7.54
C LYS A 279 -1.10 5.62 -6.27
N LYS A 280 -1.66 6.78 -5.94
CA LYS A 280 -1.25 7.58 -4.79
C LYS A 280 -1.77 6.98 -3.49
N CYS A 281 -2.97 6.42 -3.50
CA CYS A 281 -3.50 5.64 -2.39
C CYS A 281 -2.70 4.34 -2.16
N LEU A 282 -2.30 3.63 -3.23
CA LEU A 282 -1.43 2.46 -3.09
C LEU A 282 -0.02 2.83 -2.62
N TYR A 283 0.54 3.94 -3.09
CA TYR A 283 1.82 4.47 -2.60
C TYR A 283 1.77 4.67 -1.08
N TRP A 284 0.74 5.37 -0.60
CA TRP A 284 0.52 5.56 0.83
C TRP A 284 0.41 4.22 1.58
N LEU A 285 -0.41 3.29 1.09
CA LEU A 285 -0.57 1.96 1.70
C LEU A 285 0.75 1.17 1.74
N ALA A 286 1.55 1.27 0.67
CA ALA A 286 2.85 0.62 0.57
C ALA A 286 3.86 1.20 1.58
N THR A 287 3.84 2.52 1.83
CA THR A 287 4.70 3.12 2.87
C THR A 287 4.36 2.62 4.28
N ILE A 288 3.09 2.37 4.58
CA ILE A 288 2.67 1.77 5.86
C ILE A 288 3.12 0.31 5.94
N PHE A 289 2.93 -0.46 4.86
CA PHE A 289 3.44 -1.84 4.79
C PHE A 289 4.95 -1.89 5.03
N LEU A 290 5.71 -0.97 4.42
CA LEU A 290 7.15 -0.86 4.62
C LEU A 290 7.50 -0.56 6.08
N ALA A 291 6.78 0.34 6.76
CA ALA A 291 7.02 0.63 8.18
C ALA A 291 6.81 -0.62 9.06
N VAL A 292 5.75 -1.39 8.81
CA VAL A 292 5.48 -2.65 9.53
C VAL A 292 6.56 -3.70 9.27
N ILE A 293 6.96 -3.86 8.01
CA ILE A 293 8.03 -4.81 7.65
C ILE A 293 9.37 -4.38 8.21
N SER A 294 9.68 -3.08 8.19
CA SER A 294 10.94 -2.54 8.72
C SER A 294 11.05 -2.76 10.22
N HIS A 295 9.98 -2.45 10.98
CA HIS A 295 9.93 -2.75 12.41
C HIS A 295 10.16 -4.25 12.68
N SER A 296 9.42 -5.12 11.98
CA SER A 296 9.57 -6.57 12.13
C SER A 296 10.94 -7.10 11.72
N ALA A 297 11.60 -6.48 10.73
CA ALA A 297 12.93 -6.86 10.26
C ALA A 297 14.03 -6.43 11.24
N LEU A 298 13.94 -5.22 11.79
CA LEU A 298 14.91 -4.73 12.77
C LEU A 298 14.86 -5.51 14.09
N GLU A 299 13.66 -5.87 14.56
CA GLU A 299 13.49 -6.75 15.73
C GLU A 299 14.00 -8.19 15.45
N PHE A 300 13.88 -8.67 14.21
CA PHE A 300 14.45 -9.97 13.86
C PHE A 300 15.99 -9.98 13.94
N GLU A 301 16.63 -8.90 13.52
CA GLU A 301 18.09 -8.78 13.58
C GLU A 301 18.61 -8.52 15.01
N SER A 302 17.80 -7.92 15.90
CA SER A 302 18.18 -7.71 17.32
C SER A 302 18.24 -9.03 18.11
N ILE A 303 17.40 -10.00 17.74
CA ILE A 303 17.26 -11.31 18.42
C ILE A 303 18.21 -12.37 17.86
N LYS A 304 18.69 -12.20 16.61
CA LYS A 304 19.64 -13.13 16.00
C LYS A 304 20.94 -13.19 16.84
N PRO A 305 21.41 -14.38 17.28
CA PRO A 305 22.73 -14.47 17.86
C PRO A 305 23.75 -14.02 16.81
N ARG A 306 24.56 -13.02 17.15
CA ARG A 306 25.71 -12.62 16.32
C ARG A 306 26.66 -13.82 16.29
N SER A 307 26.59 -14.60 15.22
CA SER A 307 27.51 -15.70 14.92
C SER A 307 28.87 -15.16 14.50
#